data_AF-A0A924KJ55-F1
#
_entry.id   AF-A0A924KJ55-F1
#
_cell.length_a   1.000
_cell.length_b   1.000
_cell.length_c   1.000
_cell.angle_alpha   90.00
_cell.angle_beta   90.00
_cell.angle_gamma   90.00
#
_symmetry.space_group_name_H-M   'P 1'
#
loop_
_entity.id
_entity.type
_entity.pdbx_description
1 polymer ?
#
loop_
_entity_poly.entity_id
_entity_poly.type
_entity_poly.pdbx_seq_one_letter_code
_entity_poly.pdbx_strand_id
1 'polypeptide(L)'
;MKYRSPEQTAYAKLISGALHPGPPLLAGATAGLGKTHGFTIPLVQSGKRVAVVLSTRQLIDQYLGSDALQQALAIRSATVVALRTRRQFATNQQYREHKQLAMAADVLVLTHAGAFIDSFMPGYADLRSRDVLLFDEADLLADAADLRSTFCIDRSALEDCAAEDLGYLEAAIKVKKLAEADEDRAAASAIIYALKNPAWYREVGKEESGALTLKHRMPGRMLKRLITDSPRCIFTSGTLQVSGRFDYFVKTLGLQAIAPESRHIDPVKHGTLDVELAPDPMTAAEMASRISAAQRPVLVLTTSHATTAELGSLCHGATARLPGEPLSDALSRCPNDGIFIAAGAWSGLDDPRLRWKTVVIPKTPYLRPTILDDKPVSRYLDSKVVALRRTNQGLHRGLRTPNAHCTLLLLDPRSGRDELREAIPARFKVSWEFFEEGSLVVRTHLVEEKTRSAALRSAALKYHGCKCAHENCTVTAIHLLDVHHIKPIALGARKTTMDDVVVLCKNHHAEAHHQMRMADLSNEDSPASH
;
A
#
# COMPACT_ATOMS: atom_id res chain seq x y z
N MET A 1 35.69 1.33 7.13
CA MET A 1 34.27 1.67 6.97
C MET A 1 33.60 0.53 6.22
N LYS A 2 32.78 -0.28 6.89
CA LYS A 2 32.39 -1.59 6.34
C LYS A 2 30.89 -1.63 6.10
N TYR A 3 30.48 -1.20 4.91
CA TYR A 3 29.16 -1.57 4.39
C TYR A 3 29.07 -3.10 4.32
N ARG A 4 27.90 -3.64 4.66
CA ARG A 4 27.72 -5.09 4.84
C ARG A 4 27.59 -5.88 3.54
N SER A 5 27.36 -5.21 2.42
CA SER A 5 27.28 -5.84 1.10
C SER A 5 27.69 -4.89 -0.04
N PRO A 6 28.01 -5.44 -1.23
CA PRO A 6 28.25 -4.64 -2.44
C PRO A 6 27.07 -3.75 -2.82
N GLU A 7 25.83 -4.23 -2.66
CA GLU A 7 24.61 -3.49 -2.98
C GLU A 7 24.39 -2.33 -2.01
N GLN A 8 24.68 -2.52 -0.71
CA GLN A 8 24.65 -1.42 0.25
C GLN A 8 25.73 -0.37 -0.07
N THR A 9 26.90 -0.81 -0.54
CA THR A 9 27.97 0.09 -1.00
C THR A 9 27.53 0.86 -2.25
N ALA A 10 26.88 0.19 -3.21
CA ALA A 10 26.33 0.83 -4.41
C ALA A 10 25.24 1.86 -4.06
N TYR A 11 24.37 1.52 -3.11
CA TYR A 11 23.35 2.44 -2.59
C TYR A 11 23.98 3.64 -1.88
N ALA A 12 24.99 3.45 -1.03
CA ALA A 12 25.69 4.55 -0.40
C ALA A 12 26.40 5.47 -1.40
N LYS A 13 27.00 4.89 -2.46
CA LYS A 13 27.57 5.66 -3.58
C LYS A 13 26.51 6.45 -4.33
N LEU A 14 25.32 5.88 -4.55
CA LEU A 14 24.19 6.57 -5.16
C LEU A 14 23.77 7.79 -4.33
N ILE A 15 23.64 7.64 -3.01
CA ILE A 15 23.31 8.75 -2.10
C ILE A 15 24.43 9.79 -2.08
N SER A 16 25.70 9.38 -1.96
CA SER A 16 26.85 10.29 -1.94
C SER A 16 26.99 11.10 -3.24
N GLY A 17 26.77 10.46 -4.39
CA GLY A 17 26.74 11.12 -5.69
C GLY A 17 25.59 12.12 -5.82
N ALA A 18 24.59 12.06 -4.94
CA ALA A 18 23.36 12.83 -5.00
C ALA A 18 23.28 13.97 -3.99
N LEU A 19 24.40 14.37 -3.38
CA LEU A 19 24.40 15.39 -2.33
C LEU A 19 24.54 16.83 -2.85
N HIS A 20 24.62 17.04 -4.16
CA HIS A 20 24.69 18.37 -4.78
C HIS A 20 23.33 18.82 -5.31
N PRO A 21 23.12 20.14 -5.55
CA PRO A 21 21.86 20.64 -6.08
C PRO A 21 21.49 19.98 -7.41
N GLY A 22 20.22 19.65 -7.60
CA GLY A 22 19.75 18.98 -8.82
C GLY A 22 18.32 18.45 -8.71
N PRO A 23 17.78 17.86 -9.79
CA PRO A 23 16.44 17.28 -9.77
C PRO A 23 16.34 16.19 -8.68
N PRO A 24 15.13 15.87 -8.19
CA PRO A 24 14.99 14.87 -7.13
C PRO A 24 15.55 13.50 -7.51
N LEU A 25 16.28 12.87 -6.60
CA LEU A 25 16.74 11.50 -6.75
C LEU A 25 15.68 10.52 -6.26
N LEU A 26 15.36 9.51 -7.07
CA LEU A 26 14.61 8.34 -6.61
C LEU A 26 15.58 7.18 -6.34
N ALA A 27 15.83 6.92 -5.07
CA ALA A 27 16.73 5.88 -4.58
C ALA A 27 15.89 4.71 -4.03
N GLY A 28 15.43 3.85 -4.94
CA GLY A 28 14.68 2.66 -4.56
C GLY A 28 15.59 1.66 -3.84
N ALA A 29 15.16 1.15 -2.69
CA ALA A 29 15.93 0.19 -1.93
C ALA A 29 15.05 -0.71 -1.07
N THR A 30 15.12 -2.00 -1.37
CA THR A 30 14.26 -2.99 -0.72
C THR A 30 14.64 -3.19 0.74
N ALA A 31 13.66 -3.60 1.56
CA ALA A 31 13.91 -3.97 2.94
C ALA A 31 15.02 -5.03 3.00
N GLY A 32 15.89 -4.91 4.00
CA GLY A 32 17.06 -5.80 4.10
C GLY A 32 18.32 -5.31 3.37
N LEU A 33 18.27 -4.30 2.51
CA LEU A 33 19.48 -3.67 1.95
C LEU A 33 20.32 -2.96 3.03
N GLY A 34 19.63 -2.41 4.04
CA GLY A 34 20.23 -1.57 5.07
C GLY A 34 20.25 -0.11 4.65
N LYS A 35 19.08 0.37 4.19
CA LYS A 35 18.82 1.75 3.72
C LYS A 35 19.38 2.80 4.68
N THR A 36 19.00 2.72 5.96
CA THR A 36 19.40 3.68 7.01
C THR A 36 20.91 3.84 7.04
N HIS A 37 21.65 2.75 7.15
CA HIS A 37 23.11 2.79 7.13
C HIS A 37 23.66 3.31 5.79
N GLY A 38 23.03 2.95 4.67
CA GLY A 38 23.41 3.39 3.33
C GLY A 38 23.20 4.88 3.06
N PHE A 39 22.21 5.54 3.69
CA PHE A 39 21.99 6.97 3.52
C PHE A 39 22.53 7.83 4.66
N THR A 40 22.46 7.39 5.92
CA THR A 40 22.85 8.19 7.09
C THR A 40 24.32 8.57 7.03
N ILE A 41 25.14 7.57 6.71
CA ILE A 41 26.58 7.73 6.63
C ILE A 41 27.00 8.79 5.60
N PRO A 42 26.65 8.67 4.30
CA PRO A 42 27.07 9.67 3.32
C PRO A 42 26.46 11.05 3.60
N LEU A 43 25.23 11.13 4.13
CA LEU A 43 24.62 12.41 4.53
C LEU A 43 25.45 13.12 5.60
N VAL A 44 25.73 12.45 6.73
CA VAL A 44 26.50 13.04 7.83
C VAL A 44 27.91 13.37 7.38
N GLN A 45 28.60 12.45 6.71
CA GLN A 45 30.00 12.63 6.28
C GLN A 45 30.19 13.82 5.33
N SER A 46 29.16 14.16 4.55
CA SER A 46 29.22 15.30 3.62
C SER A 46 29.43 16.64 4.30
N GLY A 47 29.10 16.76 5.59
CA GLY A 47 29.15 18.01 6.34
C GLY A 47 28.13 19.06 5.89
N LYS A 48 27.18 18.68 5.04
CA LYS A 48 26.08 19.53 4.59
C LYS A 48 24.99 19.62 5.66
N ARG A 49 24.16 20.66 5.56
CA ARG A 49 22.95 20.77 6.37
C ARG A 49 21.86 19.91 5.75
N VAL A 50 21.49 18.84 6.44
CA VAL A 50 20.56 17.84 5.92
C VAL A 50 19.30 17.79 6.76
N ALA A 51 18.18 17.43 6.13
CA ALA A 51 16.99 16.98 6.86
C ALA A 51 16.66 15.53 6.50
N VAL A 52 16.44 14.70 7.51
CA VAL A 52 15.95 13.32 7.38
C VAL A 52 14.48 13.31 7.79
N VAL A 53 13.62 13.08 6.82
CA VAL A 53 12.16 13.08 6.95
C VAL A 53 11.68 11.63 7.02
N LEU A 54 11.09 11.24 8.14
CA LEU A 54 10.62 9.88 8.41
C LEU A 54 9.10 9.85 8.56
N SER A 55 8.44 8.71 8.35
CA SER A 55 6.96 8.70 8.40
C SER A 55 6.36 8.84 9.80
N THR A 56 7.03 8.33 10.85
CA THR A 56 6.49 8.33 12.22
C THR A 56 7.53 8.73 13.27
N ARG A 57 7.06 9.17 14.44
CA ARG A 57 7.94 9.48 15.59
C ARG A 57 8.71 8.25 16.07
N GLN A 58 8.08 7.08 16.03
CA GLN A 58 8.74 5.81 16.38
C GLN A 58 9.95 5.53 15.47
N LEU A 59 9.84 5.79 14.15
CA LEU A 59 10.98 5.67 13.24
C LEU A 59 12.06 6.72 13.54
N ILE A 60 11.68 7.92 13.96
CA ILE A 60 12.66 8.94 14.42
C ILE A 60 13.43 8.42 15.63
N ASP A 61 12.77 7.86 16.64
CA ASP A 61 13.44 7.34 17.83
C ASP A 61 14.35 6.16 17.49
N GLN A 62 13.90 5.26 16.58
CA GLN A 62 14.74 4.19 16.04
C GLN A 62 15.96 4.72 15.28
N TYR A 63 15.80 5.79 14.49
CA TYR A 63 16.90 6.42 13.76
C TYR A 63 17.93 7.04 14.70
N LEU A 64 17.48 7.79 15.71
CA LEU A 64 18.34 8.44 16.69
C LEU A 64 19.15 7.42 17.51
N GLY A 65 18.55 6.27 17.83
CA GLY A 65 19.21 5.16 18.53
C GLY A 65 19.98 4.19 17.63
N SER A 66 20.07 4.45 16.31
CA SER A 66 20.62 3.46 15.37
C SER A 66 22.16 3.42 15.35
N ASP A 67 22.70 2.21 15.18
CA ASP A 67 24.14 2.01 14.91
C ASP A 67 24.62 2.79 13.68
N ALA A 68 23.73 3.00 12.70
CA ALA A 68 24.02 3.76 11.50
C ALA A 68 24.38 5.22 11.84
N LEU A 69 23.59 5.86 12.70
CA LEU A 69 23.86 7.23 13.14
C LEU A 69 25.11 7.30 14.02
N GLN A 70 25.26 6.37 14.97
CA GLN A 70 26.44 6.30 15.83
C GLN A 70 27.73 6.16 15.02
N GLN A 71 27.76 5.26 14.03
CA GLN A 71 28.92 5.09 13.15
C GLN A 71 29.18 6.31 12.28
N ALA A 72 28.13 6.96 11.79
CA ALA A 72 28.27 8.19 11.01
C ALA A 72 28.88 9.32 11.84
N LEU A 73 28.40 9.50 13.08
CA LEU A 73 28.90 10.51 14.03
C LEU A 73 30.32 10.22 14.52
N ALA A 74 30.71 8.94 14.62
CA ALA A 74 32.08 8.55 14.92
C ALA A 74 33.06 8.94 13.79
N ILE A 75 32.58 9.07 12.55
CA ILE A 75 33.41 9.48 11.41
C ILE A 75 33.44 11.01 11.29
N ARG A 76 32.31 11.67 11.52
CA ARG A 76 32.22 13.13 11.54
C ARG A 76 31.26 13.58 12.62
N SER A 77 31.76 14.37 13.56
CA SER A 77 30.91 15.03 14.56
C SER A 77 29.92 15.97 13.86
N ALA A 78 28.65 15.85 14.22
CA ALA A 78 27.55 16.64 13.71
C ALA A 78 26.46 16.74 14.78
N THR A 79 25.78 17.88 14.84
CA THR A 79 24.61 18.08 15.68
C THR A 79 23.38 17.46 15.04
N VAL A 80 22.70 16.58 15.77
CA VAL A 80 21.50 15.87 15.30
C VAL A 80 20.34 16.20 16.23
N VAL A 81 19.28 16.78 15.69
CA VAL A 81 18.12 17.18 16.49
C VAL A 81 16.82 16.73 15.82
N ALA A 82 15.99 16.01 16.57
CA ALA A 82 14.63 15.71 16.15
C ALA A 82 13.69 16.88 16.48
N LEU A 83 12.95 17.37 15.50
CA LEU A 83 11.91 18.37 15.71
C LEU A 83 10.75 17.73 16.50
N ARG A 84 10.37 18.39 17.60
CA ARG A 84 9.30 17.95 18.50
C ARG A 84 8.17 18.96 18.41
N THR A 85 6.93 18.49 18.56
CA THR A 85 5.73 19.31 18.47
C THR A 85 5.53 20.13 19.74
N ARG A 86 4.77 21.24 19.64
CA ARG A 86 4.51 22.14 20.78
C ARG A 86 3.94 21.43 22.02
N ARG A 87 3.07 20.42 21.81
CA ARG A 87 2.42 19.63 22.88
C ARG A 87 3.42 18.86 23.76
N GLN A 88 4.67 18.71 23.33
CA GLN A 88 5.72 17.98 24.07
C GLN A 88 6.53 18.86 25.03
N PHE A 89 6.18 20.13 25.17
CA PHE A 89 6.86 21.09 26.03
C PHE A 89 5.86 21.69 27.01
N ALA A 90 6.31 21.91 28.25
CA ALA A 90 5.47 22.52 29.28
C ALA A 90 5.22 24.01 28.98
N THR A 91 6.21 24.70 28.39
CA THR A 91 6.10 26.13 28.10
C THR A 91 6.43 26.47 26.64
N ASN A 92 5.87 27.59 26.18
CA ASN A 92 6.17 28.16 24.86
C ASN A 92 7.66 28.54 24.71
N GLN A 93 8.32 28.95 25.80
CA GLN A 93 9.74 29.28 25.79
C GLN A 93 10.60 28.05 25.49
N GLN A 94 10.36 26.94 26.19
CA GLN A 94 11.08 25.67 25.97
C GLN A 94 10.92 25.18 24.52
N TYR A 95 9.71 25.29 23.97
CA TYR A 95 9.45 24.95 22.57
C TYR A 95 10.25 25.83 21.60
N ARG A 96 10.31 27.15 21.84
CA ARG A 96 11.08 28.08 21.00
C ARG A 96 12.57 27.80 21.05
N GLU A 97 13.12 27.53 22.22
CA GLU A 97 14.53 27.16 22.41
C GLU A 97 14.86 25.85 21.68
N HIS A 98 14.01 24.82 21.84
CA HIS A 98 14.14 23.57 21.09
C HIS A 98 14.10 23.78 19.57
N LYS A 99 13.18 24.63 19.10
CA LYS A 99 13.04 24.94 17.68
C LYS A 99 14.30 25.62 17.15
N GLN A 100 14.88 26.58 17.87
CA GLN A 100 16.14 27.22 17.49
C GLN A 100 17.29 26.21 17.37
N LEU A 101 17.42 25.29 18.33
CA LEU A 101 18.40 24.21 18.27
C LEU A 101 18.18 23.29 17.06
N ALA A 102 16.93 22.89 16.81
CA ALA A 102 16.57 22.08 15.65
C ALA A 102 16.89 22.80 14.33
N MET A 103 16.64 24.11 14.26
CA MET A 103 16.93 24.90 13.06
C MET A 103 18.44 25.02 12.84
N ALA A 104 19.23 25.18 13.90
CA ALA A 104 20.69 25.28 13.81
C ALA A 104 21.40 23.94 13.53
N ALA A 105 20.75 22.80 13.79
CA ALA A 105 21.36 21.48 13.69
C ALA A 105 21.89 21.15 12.28
N ASP A 106 23.01 20.43 12.23
CA ASP A 106 23.58 19.89 10.98
C ASP A 106 22.64 18.86 10.34
N VAL A 107 22.05 18.00 11.18
CA VAL A 107 21.07 16.98 10.80
C VAL A 107 19.75 17.25 11.53
N LEU A 108 18.78 17.79 10.81
CA LEU A 108 17.41 17.91 11.30
C LEU A 108 16.66 16.60 11.04
N VAL A 109 15.98 16.05 12.04
CA VAL A 109 15.11 14.88 11.87
C VAL A 109 13.67 15.27 12.14
N LEU A 110 12.75 14.95 11.25
CA LEU A 110 11.33 15.29 11.43
C LEU A 110 10.41 14.30 10.73
N THR A 111 9.11 14.44 10.94
CA THR A 111 8.12 13.58 10.32
C THR A 111 7.73 14.06 8.91
N HIS A 112 7.16 13.17 8.09
CA HIS A 112 6.50 13.54 6.84
C HIS A 112 5.47 14.65 7.04
N ALA A 113 4.66 14.55 8.11
CA ALA A 113 3.71 15.59 8.49
C ALA A 113 4.39 16.95 8.71
N GLY A 114 5.55 16.96 9.38
CA GLY A 114 6.35 18.19 9.55
C GLY A 114 6.81 18.80 8.23
N ALA A 115 7.21 17.98 7.25
CA ALA A 115 7.58 18.47 5.93
C ALA A 115 6.40 19.02 5.13
N PHE A 116 5.22 18.40 5.27
CA PHE A 116 3.99 18.94 4.70
C PHE A 116 3.63 20.29 5.31
N ILE A 117 3.69 20.41 6.64
CA ILE A 117 3.46 21.67 7.35
C ILE A 117 4.44 22.74 6.85
N ASP A 118 5.73 22.42 6.76
CA ASP A 118 6.76 23.36 6.26
C ASP A 118 6.54 23.78 4.80
N SER A 119 5.96 22.91 3.98
CA SER A 119 5.60 23.26 2.61
C SER A 119 4.64 24.47 2.56
N PHE A 120 3.70 24.57 3.52
CA PHE A 120 2.74 25.67 3.63
C PHE A 120 3.20 26.80 4.57
N MET A 121 4.04 26.47 5.55
CA MET A 121 4.60 27.42 6.52
C MET A 121 6.11 27.21 6.63
N PRO A 122 6.91 27.83 5.73
CA PRO A 122 8.36 27.60 5.64
C PRO A 122 9.14 27.86 6.95
N GLY A 123 8.59 28.63 7.89
CA GLY A 123 9.20 28.85 9.21
C GLY A 123 8.94 27.73 10.23
N TYR A 124 8.33 26.61 9.83
CA TYR A 124 8.09 25.49 10.73
C TYR A 124 9.37 24.69 10.99
N ALA A 125 10.03 24.27 9.92
CA ALA A 125 11.26 23.47 9.95
C ALA A 125 12.39 24.04 9.08
N ASP A 126 12.12 25.12 8.34
CA ASP A 126 13.06 25.80 7.45
C ASP A 126 13.76 24.80 6.51
N LEU A 127 12.97 23.93 5.89
CA LEU A 127 13.52 22.85 5.06
C LEU A 127 14.17 23.37 3.79
N ARG A 128 13.77 24.56 3.32
CA ARG A 128 14.33 25.19 2.11
C ARG A 128 15.76 25.69 2.30
N SER A 129 16.21 25.94 3.54
CA SER A 129 17.59 26.33 3.83
C SER A 129 18.55 25.13 3.93
N ARG A 130 18.03 23.90 3.88
CA ARG A 130 18.83 22.67 3.93
C ARG A 130 19.40 22.35 2.56
N ASP A 131 20.63 21.87 2.52
CA ASP A 131 21.29 21.46 1.28
C ASP A 131 20.65 20.20 0.68
N VAL A 132 20.19 19.27 1.53
CA VAL A 132 19.59 18.00 1.12
C VAL A 132 18.42 17.63 2.02
N LEU A 133 17.28 17.28 1.41
CA LEU A 133 16.14 16.67 2.07
C LEU A 133 16.06 15.19 1.69
N LEU A 134 16.14 14.29 2.66
CA LEU A 134 15.93 12.86 2.43
C LEU A 134 14.60 12.41 3.05
N PHE A 135 13.72 11.85 2.23
CA PHE A 135 12.44 11.26 2.64
C PHE A 135 12.55 9.73 2.62
N ASP A 136 12.43 9.08 3.78
CA ASP A 136 12.37 7.61 3.89
C ASP A 136 10.93 7.10 3.97
N GLU A 137 10.70 5.87 3.50
CA GLU A 137 9.35 5.34 3.26
C GLU A 137 8.50 6.31 2.42
N ALA A 138 9.15 6.92 1.42
CA ALA A 138 8.57 7.99 0.62
C ALA A 138 7.31 7.54 -0.16
N ASP A 139 7.10 6.24 -0.37
CA ASP A 139 5.85 5.70 -0.93
C ASP A 139 4.61 6.10 -0.11
N LEU A 140 4.75 6.30 1.20
CA LEU A 140 3.67 6.78 2.07
C LEU A 140 3.23 8.21 1.76
N LEU A 141 4.12 9.05 1.20
CA LEU A 141 3.80 10.40 0.73
C LEU A 141 2.85 10.36 -0.47
N ALA A 142 2.96 9.31 -1.30
CA ALA A 142 2.08 9.10 -2.44
C ALA A 142 0.71 8.54 -1.98
N ASP A 143 0.68 7.69 -0.95
CA ASP A 143 -0.49 6.87 -0.59
C ASP A 143 -1.52 7.51 0.35
N ALA A 144 -1.42 8.82 0.60
CA ALA A 144 -2.38 9.61 1.39
C ALA A 144 -2.61 9.17 2.85
N ALA A 145 -1.93 8.12 3.34
CA ALA A 145 -2.13 7.59 4.68
C ALA A 145 -1.61 8.54 5.75
N ASP A 146 -0.40 9.08 5.58
CA ASP A 146 0.23 10.04 6.51
C ASP A 146 -0.47 11.41 6.51
N LEU A 147 -1.25 11.71 5.47
CA LEU A 147 -1.84 13.03 5.24
C LEU A 147 -3.20 13.26 5.89
N ARG A 148 -3.93 12.19 6.21
CA ARG A 148 -5.23 12.32 6.89
C ARG A 148 -5.11 12.99 8.25
N SER A 149 -3.99 12.76 8.95
CA SER A 149 -3.69 13.40 10.24
C SER A 149 -2.98 14.76 10.11
N THR A 150 -2.47 15.12 8.94
CA THR A 150 -1.57 16.29 8.79
C THR A 150 -2.35 17.62 8.68
N PHE A 151 -3.53 17.60 8.05
CA PHE A 151 -4.38 18.79 7.92
C PHE A 151 -5.74 18.56 8.59
N CYS A 152 -5.67 17.92 9.75
CA CYS A 152 -6.77 17.68 10.66
C CYS A 152 -6.60 18.62 11.85
N ILE A 153 -7.67 19.33 12.20
CA ILE A 153 -7.78 20.05 13.47
C ILE A 153 -8.67 19.18 14.35
N ASP A 154 -8.07 18.58 15.37
CA ASP A 154 -8.77 17.73 16.33
C ASP A 154 -9.91 18.49 16.99
N ARG A 155 -10.95 17.76 17.41
CA ARG A 155 -12.09 18.34 18.13
C ARG A 155 -11.65 19.15 19.35
N SER A 156 -10.67 18.65 20.13
CA SER A 156 -10.14 19.37 21.29
C SER A 156 -9.50 20.71 20.91
N ALA A 157 -8.79 20.78 19.78
CA ALA A 157 -8.17 22.01 19.31
C ALA A 157 -9.21 23.02 18.80
N LEU A 158 -10.34 22.54 18.26
CA LEU A 158 -11.50 23.38 17.95
C LEU A 158 -12.13 23.94 19.23
N GLU A 159 -12.35 23.10 20.23
CA GLU A 159 -12.92 23.46 21.55
C GLU A 159 -12.03 24.47 22.29
N ASP A 160 -10.70 24.26 22.30
CA ASP A 160 -9.73 25.20 22.88
C ASP A 160 -9.79 26.59 22.22
N CYS A 161 -10.20 26.65 20.95
CA CYS A 161 -10.39 27.88 20.20
C CYS A 161 -11.85 28.37 20.19
N ALA A 162 -12.77 27.70 20.88
CA ALA A 162 -14.23 27.90 20.81
C ALA A 162 -14.74 27.95 19.35
N ALA A 163 -14.34 26.98 18.55
CA ALA A 163 -14.54 26.91 17.09
C ALA A 163 -15.31 25.65 16.65
N GLU A 164 -15.72 24.80 17.58
CA GLU A 164 -16.33 23.49 17.36
C GLU A 164 -17.67 23.54 16.60
N ASP A 165 -18.49 24.55 16.88
CA ASP A 165 -19.82 24.73 16.27
C ASP A 165 -19.83 25.71 15.09
N LEU A 166 -18.67 26.29 14.75
CA LEU A 166 -18.56 27.25 13.65
C LEU A 166 -18.55 26.56 12.28
N GLY A 167 -18.89 27.33 11.24
CA GLY A 167 -18.69 26.92 9.85
C GLY A 167 -17.20 26.71 9.54
N TYR A 168 -16.87 25.86 8.57
CA TYR A 168 -15.49 25.39 8.33
C TYR A 168 -14.47 26.52 8.15
N LEU A 169 -14.83 27.56 7.40
CA LEU A 169 -13.95 28.69 7.16
C LEU A 169 -13.72 29.52 8.43
N GLU A 170 -14.77 29.79 9.18
CA GLU A 170 -14.72 30.56 10.43
C GLU A 170 -13.95 29.82 11.51
N ALA A 171 -14.20 28.51 11.66
CA ALA A 171 -13.48 27.64 12.55
C ALA A 171 -11.98 27.66 12.23
N ALA A 172 -11.60 27.45 10.97
CA ALA A 172 -10.20 27.48 10.56
C ALA A 172 -9.56 28.86 10.75
N ILE A 173 -10.25 29.97 10.46
CA ILE A 173 -9.73 31.33 10.72
C ILE A 173 -9.46 31.53 12.21
N LYS A 174 -10.39 31.08 13.06
CA LYS A 174 -10.28 31.21 14.53
C LYS A 174 -9.10 30.38 15.06
N VAL A 175 -8.99 29.12 14.65
CA VAL A 175 -7.84 28.25 15.00
C VAL A 175 -6.53 28.84 14.51
N LYS A 176 -6.45 29.33 13.28
CA LYS A 176 -5.23 29.97 12.75
C LYS A 176 -4.75 31.14 13.62
N LYS A 177 -5.68 31.88 14.22
CA LYS A 177 -5.39 33.07 15.05
C LYS A 177 -5.06 32.71 16.49
N LEU A 178 -5.78 31.75 17.08
CA LEU A 178 -5.76 31.49 18.52
C LEU A 178 -4.94 30.26 18.92
N ALA A 179 -4.74 29.28 18.03
CA ALA A 179 -4.06 28.05 18.39
C ALA A 179 -2.60 28.30 18.75
N GLU A 180 -2.16 27.71 19.87
CA GLU A 180 -0.77 27.78 20.31
C GLU A 180 0.16 26.92 19.45
N ALA A 181 -0.33 25.77 18.98
CA ALA A 181 0.45 24.83 18.21
C ALA A 181 0.64 25.30 16.76
N ASP A 182 1.88 25.24 16.27
CA ASP A 182 2.20 25.53 14.87
C ASP A 182 1.45 24.58 13.94
N GLU A 183 1.29 23.31 14.35
CA GLU A 183 0.60 22.27 13.58
C GLU A 183 -0.88 22.62 13.34
N ASP A 184 -1.60 23.04 14.39
CA ASP A 184 -3.02 23.41 14.30
C ASP A 184 -3.20 24.68 13.43
N ARG A 185 -2.28 25.65 13.54
CA ARG A 185 -2.26 26.84 12.66
C ARG A 185 -1.91 26.50 11.20
N ALA A 186 -1.09 25.49 10.98
CA ALA A 186 -0.76 24.97 9.65
C ALA A 186 -1.98 24.33 9.00
N ALA A 187 -2.62 23.41 9.74
CA ALA A 187 -3.84 22.72 9.33
C ALA A 187 -4.92 23.74 8.96
N ALA A 188 -5.15 24.72 9.84
CA ALA A 188 -6.05 25.83 9.60
C ALA A 188 -5.69 26.64 8.35
N SER A 189 -4.41 26.99 8.14
CA SER A 189 -3.97 27.71 6.95
C SER A 189 -4.21 26.93 5.65
N ALA A 190 -3.95 25.61 5.66
CA ALA A 190 -4.20 24.74 4.53
C ALA A 190 -5.70 24.59 4.24
N ILE A 191 -6.53 24.43 5.28
CA ILE A 191 -7.99 24.39 5.18
C ILE A 191 -8.54 25.70 4.60
N ILE A 192 -8.10 26.86 5.12
CA ILE A 192 -8.49 28.18 4.57
C ILE A 192 -8.11 28.29 3.10
N TYR A 193 -6.89 27.90 2.74
CA TYR A 193 -6.44 27.94 1.34
C TYR A 193 -7.29 27.04 0.44
N ALA A 194 -7.61 25.82 0.89
CA ALA A 194 -8.44 24.88 0.16
C ALA A 194 -9.87 25.39 -0.03
N LEU A 195 -10.47 25.98 1.01
CA LEU A 195 -11.81 26.59 0.94
C LEU A 195 -11.83 27.81 0.00
N LYS A 196 -10.78 28.63 -0.01
CA LYS A 196 -10.66 29.79 -0.90
C LYS A 196 -10.31 29.43 -2.35
N ASN A 197 -9.67 28.29 -2.57
CA ASN A 197 -9.22 27.82 -3.88
C ASN A 197 -9.77 26.41 -4.12
N PRO A 198 -11.10 26.31 -4.33
CA PRO A 198 -11.75 25.02 -4.50
C PRO A 198 -11.18 24.32 -5.73
N ALA A 199 -10.91 23.03 -5.57
CA ALA A 199 -10.46 22.17 -6.65
C ALA A 199 -11.00 20.77 -6.41
N TRP A 200 -11.32 20.04 -7.47
CA TRP A 200 -11.91 18.69 -7.37
C TRP A 200 -11.10 17.70 -6.52
N TYR A 201 -9.80 17.97 -6.34
CA TYR A 201 -8.88 17.17 -5.54
C TYR A 201 -8.71 17.64 -4.08
N ARG A 202 -9.44 18.67 -3.63
CA ARG A 202 -9.45 19.19 -2.26
C ARG A 202 -10.87 19.12 -1.72
N GLU A 203 -11.03 18.50 -0.56
CA GLU A 203 -12.33 18.38 0.09
C GLU A 203 -12.14 18.67 1.58
N VAL A 204 -12.98 19.54 2.13
CA VAL A 204 -12.94 19.94 3.53
C VAL A 204 -14.27 19.54 4.14
N GLY A 205 -14.22 18.87 5.29
CA GLY A 205 -15.39 18.43 6.03
C GLY A 205 -15.03 18.01 7.44
N LYS A 206 -16.04 17.58 8.20
CA LYS A 206 -15.84 17.00 9.54
C LYS A 206 -15.84 15.46 9.46
N GLU A 207 -14.94 14.86 10.21
CA GLU A 207 -14.98 13.41 10.47
C GLU A 207 -16.01 13.07 11.56
N GLU A 208 -16.37 11.79 11.72
CA GLU A 208 -17.26 11.32 12.80
C GLU A 208 -16.78 11.71 14.21
N SER A 209 -15.46 11.87 14.39
CA SER A 209 -14.84 12.35 15.63
C SER A 209 -15.14 13.83 15.94
N GLY A 210 -15.70 14.58 14.99
CA GLY A 210 -15.89 16.03 15.04
C GLY A 210 -14.66 16.84 14.60
N ALA A 211 -13.57 16.17 14.20
CA ALA A 211 -12.37 16.85 13.74
C ALA A 211 -12.57 17.48 12.35
N LEU A 212 -12.08 18.71 12.15
CA LEU A 212 -12.15 19.43 10.88
C LEU A 212 -10.95 19.08 10.01
N THR A 213 -11.19 18.46 8.86
CA THR A 213 -10.12 17.85 8.05
C THR A 213 -10.14 18.32 6.60
N LEU A 214 -8.95 18.66 6.08
CA LEU A 214 -8.71 18.78 4.64
C LEU A 214 -8.24 17.43 4.09
N LYS A 215 -9.07 16.81 3.26
CA LYS A 215 -8.71 15.65 2.45
C LYS A 215 -8.24 16.09 1.07
N HIS A 216 -6.99 15.73 0.74
CA HIS A 216 -6.41 15.98 -0.57
C HIS A 216 -6.27 14.66 -1.37
N ARG A 217 -6.84 14.59 -2.58
CA ARG A 217 -6.85 13.36 -3.41
C ARG A 217 -5.49 12.99 -4.00
N MET A 218 -4.58 13.96 -4.13
CA MET A 218 -3.20 13.76 -4.59
C MET A 218 -2.19 14.42 -3.65
N PRO A 219 -2.09 13.95 -2.41
CA PRO A 219 -1.54 14.76 -1.35
C PRO A 219 -0.01 14.94 -1.46
N GLY A 220 0.70 14.03 -2.14
CA GLY A 220 2.11 14.25 -2.52
C GLY A 220 2.36 15.55 -3.29
N ARG A 221 1.38 16.06 -4.07
CA ARG A 221 1.48 17.35 -4.77
C ARG A 221 1.57 18.56 -3.83
N MET A 222 1.21 18.39 -2.57
CA MET A 222 1.33 19.45 -1.56
C MET A 222 2.79 19.75 -1.23
N LEU A 223 3.71 18.81 -1.47
CA LEU A 223 5.15 19.03 -1.35
C LEU A 223 5.76 19.69 -2.59
N LYS A 224 5.00 19.90 -3.68
CA LYS A 224 5.55 20.38 -4.95
C LYS A 224 6.38 21.65 -4.78
N ARG A 225 5.89 22.62 -4.00
CA ARG A 225 6.63 23.87 -3.72
C ARG A 225 7.92 23.59 -2.96
N LEU A 226 7.84 22.87 -1.83
CA LEU A 226 9.02 22.49 -1.07
C LEU A 226 10.06 21.78 -1.95
N ILE A 227 9.65 20.79 -2.74
CA ILE A 227 10.55 20.03 -3.62
C ILE A 227 11.19 20.91 -4.69
N THR A 228 10.45 21.89 -5.23
CA THR A 228 10.95 22.79 -6.28
C THR A 228 11.94 23.81 -5.71
N ASP A 229 11.68 24.29 -4.50
CA ASP A 229 12.48 25.34 -3.85
C ASP A 229 13.71 24.78 -3.11
N SER A 230 13.74 23.48 -2.84
CA SER A 230 14.85 22.81 -2.16
C SER A 230 16.00 22.51 -3.12
N PRO A 231 17.27 22.69 -2.71
CA PRO A 231 18.42 22.41 -3.57
C PRO A 231 18.46 20.96 -4.08
N ARG A 232 18.14 19.99 -3.21
CA ARG A 232 18.11 18.56 -3.55
C ARG A 232 17.15 17.80 -2.65
N CYS A 233 16.28 17.00 -3.27
CA CYS A 233 15.44 16.02 -2.58
C CYS A 233 15.86 14.60 -2.96
N ILE A 234 15.91 13.71 -1.98
CA ILE A 234 16.15 12.27 -2.15
C ILE A 234 14.94 11.54 -1.60
N PHE A 235 14.30 10.71 -2.42
CA PHE A 235 13.20 9.85 -2.00
C PHE A 235 13.69 8.41 -1.96
N THR A 236 13.54 7.75 -0.82
CA THR A 236 13.90 6.34 -0.64
C THR A 236 12.74 5.54 -0.08
N SER A 237 12.48 4.38 -0.69
CA SER A 237 11.58 3.35 -0.19
C SER A 237 11.83 2.02 -0.91
N GLY A 238 11.39 0.91 -0.32
CA GLY A 238 11.42 -0.41 -0.96
C GLY A 238 10.35 -0.60 -2.03
N THR A 239 9.41 0.34 -2.15
CA THR A 239 8.18 0.23 -2.95
C THR A 239 7.93 1.47 -3.81
N LEU A 240 8.99 2.22 -4.13
CA LEU A 240 8.91 3.38 -5.02
C LEU A 240 8.48 2.98 -6.44
N GLN A 241 8.96 1.83 -6.93
CA GLN A 241 8.61 1.33 -8.24
C GLN A 241 7.31 0.54 -8.22
N VAL A 242 6.56 0.66 -9.32
CA VAL A 242 5.44 -0.21 -9.67
C VAL A 242 5.75 -0.75 -11.07
N SER A 243 5.68 -2.07 -11.24
CA SER A 243 6.06 -2.73 -12.50
C SER A 243 7.46 -2.33 -13.01
N GLY A 244 8.42 -2.16 -12.10
CA GLY A 244 9.79 -1.74 -12.41
C GLY A 244 9.97 -0.27 -12.83
N ARG A 245 8.92 0.56 -12.76
CA ARG A 245 8.93 1.96 -13.19
C ARG A 245 8.61 2.92 -12.05
N PHE A 246 9.16 4.13 -12.10
CA PHE A 246 8.91 5.20 -11.13
C PHE A 246 7.72 6.11 -11.49
N ASP A 247 7.10 5.92 -12.66
CA ASP A 247 6.10 6.84 -13.21
C ASP A 247 4.94 7.13 -12.26
N TYR A 248 4.47 6.12 -11.54
CA TYR A 248 3.40 6.28 -10.56
C TYR A 248 3.80 7.28 -9.46
N PHE A 249 5.00 7.11 -8.90
CA PHE A 249 5.54 7.98 -7.87
C PHE A 249 5.72 9.41 -8.41
N VAL A 250 6.37 9.53 -9.57
CA VAL A 250 6.61 10.81 -10.28
C VAL A 250 5.30 11.57 -10.51
N LYS A 251 4.28 10.90 -11.08
CA LYS A 251 2.97 11.48 -11.38
C LYS A 251 2.20 11.89 -10.12
N THR A 252 2.32 11.11 -9.05
CA THR A 252 1.61 11.35 -7.79
C THR A 252 2.18 12.54 -7.03
N LEU A 253 3.51 12.68 -6.96
CA LEU A 253 4.16 13.86 -6.38
C LEU A 253 4.14 15.08 -7.32
N GLY A 254 3.91 14.87 -8.61
CA GLY A 254 3.89 15.93 -9.62
C GLY A 254 5.30 16.43 -9.99
N LEU A 255 6.30 15.55 -9.89
CA LEU A 255 7.69 15.84 -10.23
C LEU A 255 7.79 16.11 -11.74
N GLN A 256 8.54 17.16 -12.12
CA GLN A 256 8.74 17.52 -13.54
C GLN A 256 9.97 16.83 -14.14
N ALA A 257 10.94 16.47 -13.29
CA ALA A 257 12.14 15.75 -13.66
C ALA A 257 12.59 14.90 -12.47
N ILE A 258 13.39 13.88 -12.75
CA ILE A 258 14.11 13.08 -11.76
C ILE A 258 15.59 13.01 -12.16
N ALA A 259 16.46 12.78 -11.20
CA ALA A 259 17.88 12.63 -11.47
C ALA A 259 18.14 11.38 -12.35
N PRO A 260 18.99 11.46 -13.39
CA PRO A 260 19.22 10.36 -14.32
C PRO A 260 19.81 9.11 -13.66
N GLU A 261 20.50 9.28 -12.53
CA GLU A 261 21.05 8.19 -11.75
C GLU A 261 20.01 7.44 -10.89
N SER A 262 18.75 7.90 -10.85
CA SER A 262 17.64 7.26 -10.12
C SER A 262 17.49 5.80 -10.50
N ARG A 263 17.47 4.93 -9.49
CA ARG A 263 17.42 3.48 -9.69
C ARG A 263 16.90 2.77 -8.45
N HIS A 264 16.46 1.54 -8.63
CA HIS A 264 16.10 0.63 -7.54
C HIS A 264 17.22 -0.39 -7.34
N ILE A 265 17.63 -0.59 -6.09
CA ILE A 265 18.70 -1.53 -5.72
C ILE A 265 18.10 -2.59 -4.80
N ASP A 266 18.03 -3.81 -5.34
CA ASP A 266 17.66 -5.00 -4.60
C ASP A 266 18.89 -5.74 -4.07
N PRO A 267 18.84 -6.30 -2.85
CA PRO A 267 19.86 -7.24 -2.41
C PRO A 267 19.77 -8.53 -3.25
N VAL A 268 20.92 -9.06 -3.68
CA VAL A 268 20.98 -10.31 -4.45
C VAL A 268 20.47 -11.49 -3.63
N LYS A 269 20.77 -11.52 -2.32
CA LYS A 269 20.26 -12.52 -1.38
C LYS A 269 19.76 -11.82 -0.12
N HIS A 270 18.49 -12.03 0.22
CA HIS A 270 17.93 -11.59 1.49
C HIS A 270 16.69 -12.42 1.89
N GLY A 271 16.95 -13.48 2.65
CA GLY A 271 15.95 -14.43 3.10
C GLY A 271 15.40 -15.34 2.01
N THR A 272 14.48 -16.20 2.41
CA THR A 272 13.70 -17.10 1.56
C THR A 272 12.22 -16.88 1.87
N LEU A 273 11.39 -16.98 0.83
CA LEU A 273 9.97 -16.69 0.89
C LEU A 273 9.20 -17.85 0.26
N ASP A 274 8.33 -18.47 1.05
CA ASP A 274 7.30 -19.36 0.56
C ASP A 274 5.98 -18.59 0.51
N VAL A 275 5.18 -18.82 -0.52
CA VAL A 275 3.90 -18.11 -0.70
C VAL A 275 2.81 -19.13 -0.86
N GLU A 276 1.81 -19.03 0.01
CA GLU A 276 0.61 -19.84 -0.06
C GLU A 276 -0.58 -18.92 -0.36
N LEU A 277 -1.33 -19.27 -1.38
CA LEU A 277 -2.55 -18.56 -1.77
C LEU A 277 -3.76 -19.45 -1.49
N ALA A 278 -4.77 -18.91 -0.84
CA ALA A 278 -6.06 -19.57 -0.71
C ALA A 278 -6.73 -19.69 -2.10
N PRO A 279 -7.17 -20.89 -2.50
CA PRO A 279 -7.78 -21.10 -3.81
C PRO A 279 -9.17 -20.45 -3.92
N ASP A 280 -9.92 -20.44 -2.81
CA ASP A 280 -11.29 -19.98 -2.72
C ASP A 280 -11.50 -18.96 -1.59
N PRO A 281 -12.57 -18.14 -1.64
CA PRO A 281 -12.91 -17.24 -0.55
C PRO A 281 -13.16 -18.00 0.76
N MET A 282 -12.53 -17.54 1.85
CA MET A 282 -12.63 -18.18 3.17
C MET A 282 -13.49 -17.35 4.13
N THR A 283 -14.22 -18.04 5.01
CA THR A 283 -14.89 -17.45 6.18
C THR A 283 -13.88 -17.04 7.25
N ALA A 284 -14.31 -16.21 8.21
CA ALA A 284 -13.45 -15.79 9.32
C ALA A 284 -12.95 -16.97 10.18
N ALA A 285 -13.79 -18.00 10.37
CA ALA A 285 -13.43 -19.20 11.11
C ALA A 285 -12.37 -20.04 10.38
N GLU A 286 -12.51 -20.22 9.07
CA GLU A 286 -11.51 -20.94 8.26
C GLU A 286 -10.19 -20.17 8.20
N MET A 287 -10.24 -18.84 8.07
CA MET A 287 -9.04 -17.99 8.16
C MET A 287 -8.34 -18.14 9.52
N ALA A 288 -9.10 -18.09 10.61
CA ALA A 288 -8.56 -18.25 11.97
C ALA A 288 -7.91 -19.63 12.19
N SER A 289 -8.50 -20.69 11.62
CA SER A 289 -7.94 -22.03 11.63
C SER A 289 -6.58 -22.08 10.93
N ARG A 290 -6.48 -21.52 9.72
CA ARG A 290 -5.21 -21.41 8.98
C ARG A 290 -4.16 -20.59 9.73
N ILE A 291 -4.55 -19.46 10.32
CA ILE A 291 -3.66 -18.61 11.12
C ILE A 291 -3.11 -19.37 12.33
N SER A 292 -3.96 -20.13 13.02
CA SER A 292 -3.59 -20.87 14.23
C SER A 292 -2.69 -22.08 13.93
N ALA A 293 -2.80 -22.68 12.75
CA ALA A 293 -1.95 -23.78 12.28
C ALA A 293 -0.60 -23.31 11.70
N ALA A 294 -0.43 -22.01 11.44
CA ALA A 294 0.77 -21.47 10.81
C ALA A 294 2.01 -21.49 11.72
N GLN A 295 3.20 -21.48 11.10
CA GLN A 295 4.45 -21.47 11.84
C GLN A 295 4.64 -20.16 12.61
N ARG A 296 4.84 -20.27 13.92
CA ARG A 296 5.00 -19.16 14.86
C ARG A 296 6.44 -18.61 14.89
N PRO A 297 6.63 -17.32 15.27
CA PRO A 297 5.60 -16.32 15.53
C PRO A 297 4.87 -15.86 14.26
N VAL A 298 3.58 -15.54 14.38
CA VAL A 298 2.69 -15.19 13.26
C VAL A 298 2.28 -13.72 13.34
N LEU A 299 2.43 -12.99 12.23
CA LEU A 299 1.92 -11.63 12.07
C LEU A 299 0.72 -11.62 11.13
N VAL A 300 -0.44 -11.16 11.59
CA VAL A 300 -1.65 -11.02 10.77
C VAL A 300 -1.92 -9.53 10.52
N LEU A 301 -1.83 -9.13 9.25
CA LEU A 301 -1.97 -7.73 8.81
C LEU A 301 -3.38 -7.47 8.29
N THR A 302 -4.19 -6.75 9.06
CA THR A 302 -5.56 -6.41 8.65
C THR A 302 -5.67 -4.96 8.16
N THR A 303 -6.74 -4.66 7.43
CA THR A 303 -7.06 -3.30 6.97
C THR A 303 -8.01 -2.53 7.91
N SER A 304 -8.50 -3.16 8.98
CA SER A 304 -9.54 -2.56 9.85
C SER A 304 -9.58 -3.20 11.22
N HIS A 305 -9.81 -2.37 12.25
CA HIS A 305 -9.95 -2.84 13.63
C HIS A 305 -11.10 -3.83 13.82
N ALA A 306 -12.19 -3.71 13.06
CA ALA A 306 -13.28 -4.69 13.10
C ALA A 306 -12.80 -6.12 12.75
N THR A 307 -12.06 -6.27 11.65
CA THR A 307 -11.47 -7.56 11.26
C THR A 307 -10.37 -8.02 12.22
N THR A 308 -9.61 -7.08 12.82
CA THR A 308 -8.66 -7.42 13.89
C THR A 308 -9.35 -8.03 15.09
N ALA A 309 -10.47 -7.45 15.53
CA ALA A 309 -11.25 -7.94 16.67
C ALA A 309 -11.89 -9.29 16.35
N GLU A 310 -12.49 -9.44 15.16
CA GLU A 310 -13.12 -10.68 14.69
C GLU A 310 -12.12 -11.84 14.62
N LEU A 311 -10.96 -11.66 13.99
CA LEU A 311 -9.94 -12.72 13.94
C LEU A 311 -9.29 -12.95 15.30
N GLY A 312 -9.14 -11.89 16.10
CA GLY A 312 -8.60 -11.95 17.46
C GLY A 312 -9.45 -12.78 18.41
N SER A 313 -10.79 -12.72 18.30
CA SER A 313 -11.67 -13.56 19.12
C SER A 313 -11.69 -15.03 18.70
N LEU A 314 -11.39 -15.32 17.43
CA LEU A 314 -11.37 -16.68 16.88
C LEU A 314 -10.01 -17.38 17.05
N CYS A 315 -8.91 -16.64 17.08
CA CYS A 315 -7.56 -17.17 17.25
C CYS A 315 -7.20 -17.23 18.75
N HIS A 316 -7.33 -18.42 19.36
CA HIS A 316 -7.01 -18.62 20.77
C HIS A 316 -5.55 -18.23 21.10
N GLY A 317 -5.38 -17.37 22.11
CA GLY A 317 -4.07 -16.88 22.53
C GLY A 317 -3.45 -15.80 21.63
N ALA A 318 -4.18 -15.31 20.62
CA ALA A 318 -3.71 -14.21 19.79
C ALA A 318 -3.75 -12.86 20.54
N THR A 319 -2.73 -12.04 20.30
CA THR A 319 -2.69 -10.66 20.76
C THR A 319 -3.26 -9.76 19.65
N ALA A 320 -4.49 -9.28 19.84
CA ALA A 320 -5.12 -8.33 18.94
C ALA A 320 -4.87 -6.89 19.39
N ARG A 321 -4.56 -6.00 18.44
CA ARG A 321 -4.44 -4.55 18.68
C ARG A 321 -5.82 -3.90 18.76
N LEU A 322 -6.05 -3.14 19.83
CA LEU A 322 -7.30 -2.40 20.06
C LEU A 322 -7.35 -1.10 19.24
N PRO A 323 -8.55 -0.56 18.93
CA PRO A 323 -8.69 0.78 18.38
C PRO A 323 -8.02 1.83 19.27
N GLY A 324 -7.26 2.75 18.68
CA GLY A 324 -6.57 3.83 19.42
C GLY A 324 -5.33 3.40 20.22
N GLU A 325 -5.10 2.11 20.43
CA GLU A 325 -3.92 1.59 21.13
C GLU A 325 -2.64 1.82 20.29
N PRO A 326 -1.55 2.36 20.88
CA PRO A 326 -0.26 2.44 20.20
C PRO A 326 0.24 1.06 19.76
N LEU A 327 0.86 1.00 18.57
CA LEU A 327 1.35 -0.27 18.02
C LEU A 327 2.42 -0.92 18.92
N SER A 328 3.27 -0.11 19.55
CA SER A 328 4.29 -0.54 20.51
C SER A 328 3.70 -1.27 21.71
N ASP A 329 2.59 -0.75 22.22
CA ASP A 329 1.96 -1.24 23.45
C ASP A 329 1.22 -2.55 23.16
N ALA A 330 0.58 -2.63 22.00
CA ALA A 330 -0.01 -3.88 21.52
C ALA A 330 1.07 -4.97 21.32
N LEU A 331 2.24 -4.60 20.78
CA LEU A 331 3.36 -5.52 20.56
C LEU A 331 4.02 -6.00 21.85
N SER A 332 4.11 -5.16 22.88
CA SER A 332 4.73 -5.53 24.16
C SER A 332 3.93 -6.64 24.87
N ARG A 333 2.61 -6.69 24.66
CA ARG A 333 1.72 -7.75 25.14
C ARG A 333 1.87 -9.07 24.37
N CYS A 334 2.50 -9.05 23.19
CA CYS A 334 2.63 -10.23 22.35
C CYS A 334 3.77 -11.15 22.84
N PRO A 335 3.50 -12.44 23.11
CA PRO A 335 4.52 -13.43 23.43
C PRO A 335 5.52 -13.60 22.28
N ASN A 336 6.76 -14.00 22.59
CA ASN A 336 7.84 -14.14 21.59
C ASN A 336 7.51 -15.14 20.46
N ASP A 337 6.67 -16.15 20.72
CA ASP A 337 6.17 -17.15 19.78
C ASP A 337 4.66 -16.95 19.49
N GLY A 338 4.12 -15.77 19.79
CA GLY A 338 2.69 -15.48 19.71
C GLY A 338 2.15 -15.27 18.30
N ILE A 339 0.82 -15.12 18.24
CA ILE A 339 0.09 -14.64 17.07
C ILE A 339 -0.27 -13.17 17.34
N PHE A 340 0.21 -12.26 16.50
CA PHE A 340 -0.09 -10.84 16.59
C PHE A 340 -1.02 -10.42 15.46
N ILE A 341 -2.16 -9.80 15.78
CA ILE A 341 -3.17 -9.36 14.80
C ILE A 341 -3.34 -7.86 14.93
N ALA A 342 -3.03 -7.12 13.86
CA ALA A 342 -3.06 -5.67 13.91
C ALA A 342 -3.52 -5.02 12.61
N ALA A 343 -4.39 -4.02 12.78
CA ALA A 343 -4.68 -3.05 11.74
C ALA A 343 -3.58 -1.98 11.71
N GLY A 344 -3.19 -1.55 10.51
CA GLY A 344 -2.22 -0.46 10.34
C GLY A 344 -0.76 -0.85 10.63
N ALA A 345 -0.46 -2.12 10.87
CA ALA A 345 0.90 -2.62 11.14
C ALA A 345 1.76 -2.86 9.87
N TRP A 346 1.40 -2.20 8.77
CA TRP A 346 2.06 -2.33 7.46
C TRP A 346 3.47 -1.68 7.46
N SER A 347 3.67 -0.64 8.28
CA SER A 347 4.95 0.05 8.49
C SER A 347 5.28 0.18 9.98
N GLY A 348 6.52 0.55 10.31
CA GLY A 348 6.93 0.86 11.70
C GLY A 348 7.05 -0.32 12.67
N LEU A 349 6.72 -1.55 12.26
CA LEU A 349 6.83 -2.75 13.09
C LEU A 349 8.19 -3.44 12.91
N ASP A 350 9.10 -3.28 13.89
CA ASP A 350 10.37 -4.01 14.01
C ASP A 350 10.65 -4.33 15.48
N ASP A 351 10.32 -5.55 15.90
CA ASP A 351 10.70 -6.07 17.22
C ASP A 351 11.70 -7.22 17.00
N PRO A 352 12.94 -7.11 17.50
CA PRO A 352 13.94 -8.16 17.40
C PRO A 352 13.53 -9.53 17.95
N ARG A 353 12.65 -9.56 18.95
CA ARG A 353 12.12 -10.79 19.54
C ARG A 353 11.19 -11.52 18.57
N LEU A 354 10.41 -10.75 17.81
CA LEU A 354 9.36 -11.25 16.94
C LEU A 354 9.87 -11.34 15.49
N ARG A 355 10.70 -12.35 15.24
CA ARG A 355 11.16 -12.71 13.89
C ARG A 355 10.09 -13.57 13.20
N TRP A 356 9.08 -12.89 12.66
CA TRP A 356 7.90 -13.48 12.04
C TRP A 356 8.27 -14.60 11.07
N LYS A 357 7.84 -15.81 11.38
CA LYS A 357 7.96 -16.98 10.50
C LYS A 357 6.84 -17.02 9.49
N THR A 358 5.64 -16.59 9.91
CA THR A 358 4.52 -16.43 8.99
C THR A 358 4.00 -15.00 9.02
N VAL A 359 3.79 -14.41 7.84
CA VAL A 359 3.02 -13.18 7.66
C VAL A 359 1.73 -13.53 6.93
N VAL A 360 0.59 -13.14 7.50
CA VAL A 360 -0.74 -13.44 6.97
C VAL A 360 -1.43 -12.16 6.51
N ILE A 361 -1.94 -12.18 5.29
CA ILE A 361 -2.83 -11.14 4.74
C ILE A 361 -4.21 -11.78 4.54
N PRO A 362 -5.15 -11.58 5.48
CA PRO A 362 -6.46 -12.24 5.44
C PRO A 362 -7.38 -11.69 4.35
N LYS A 363 -7.23 -10.41 3.99
CA LYS A 363 -8.00 -9.74 2.94
C LYS A 363 -7.07 -8.88 2.09
N THR A 364 -7.29 -8.89 0.78
CA THR A 364 -6.51 -8.08 -0.17
C THR A 364 -6.56 -6.61 0.27
N PRO A 365 -5.41 -5.94 0.48
CA PRO A 365 -5.36 -4.72 1.27
C PRO A 365 -5.72 -3.44 0.49
N TYR A 366 -6.84 -3.46 -0.23
CA TYR A 366 -7.41 -2.29 -0.87
C TYR A 366 -7.72 -1.17 0.14
N LEU A 367 -7.65 0.10 -0.28
CA LEU A 367 -8.13 1.19 0.56
C LEU A 367 -9.65 1.07 0.81
N ARG A 368 -10.09 1.44 2.02
CA ARG A 368 -11.50 1.71 2.34
C ARG A 368 -11.88 3.16 2.02
N PRO A 369 -13.14 3.45 1.60
CA PRO A 369 -13.55 4.81 1.30
C PRO A 369 -13.48 5.65 2.57
N THR A 370 -13.06 6.92 2.47
CA THR A 370 -13.21 7.85 3.60
C THR A 370 -14.57 8.48 3.49
N ILE A 371 -15.24 8.64 4.62
CA ILE A 371 -16.52 9.32 4.75
C ILE A 371 -16.22 10.72 5.31
N LEU A 372 -16.70 11.77 4.65
CA LEU A 372 -16.68 13.15 5.15
C LEU A 372 -18.12 13.66 5.09
N ASP A 373 -18.61 14.28 6.17
CA ASP A 373 -19.99 14.77 6.27
C ASP A 373 -21.01 13.70 5.81
N ASP A 374 -20.84 12.47 6.31
CA ASP A 374 -21.64 11.27 5.98
C ASP A 374 -21.65 10.86 4.49
N LYS A 375 -20.74 11.42 3.68
CA LYS A 375 -20.63 11.11 2.24
C LYS A 375 -19.32 10.41 1.89
N PRO A 376 -19.35 9.34 1.08
CA PRO A 376 -18.15 8.66 0.63
C PRO A 376 -17.40 9.52 -0.41
N VAL A 377 -16.15 9.85 -0.11
CA VAL A 377 -15.29 10.62 -1.00
C VAL A 377 -14.52 9.72 -1.95
N SER A 378 -14.75 9.87 -3.26
CA SER A 378 -14.08 9.10 -4.32
C SER A 378 -12.58 9.40 -4.42
N ARG A 379 -11.81 8.44 -4.98
CA ARG A 379 -10.34 8.43 -4.90
C ARG A 379 -9.68 8.69 -6.23
N TYR A 380 -8.48 9.25 -6.18
CA TYR A 380 -7.56 9.32 -7.33
C TYR A 380 -6.54 8.18 -7.35
N LEU A 381 -6.15 7.66 -6.17
CA LEU A 381 -5.19 6.55 -6.10
C LEU A 381 -5.80 5.25 -6.61
N ASP A 382 -5.05 4.61 -7.51
CA ASP A 382 -5.31 3.24 -7.95
C ASP A 382 -5.27 2.30 -6.74
N SER A 383 -6.42 1.69 -6.43
CA SER A 383 -6.57 0.74 -5.33
C SER A 383 -5.63 -0.45 -5.48
N LYS A 384 -5.26 -0.81 -6.72
CA LYS A 384 -4.30 -1.88 -7.04
C LYS A 384 -2.90 -1.55 -6.55
N VAL A 385 -2.41 -0.35 -6.82
CA VAL A 385 -1.06 0.08 -6.41
C VAL A 385 -0.90 0.04 -4.89
N VAL A 386 -1.93 0.46 -4.16
CA VAL A 386 -1.90 0.39 -2.69
C VAL A 386 -1.94 -1.06 -2.21
N ALA A 387 -2.73 -1.92 -2.85
CA ALA A 387 -2.75 -3.34 -2.49
C ALA A 387 -1.37 -3.98 -2.72
N LEU A 388 -0.75 -3.72 -3.88
CA LEU A 388 0.60 -4.18 -4.22
C LEU A 388 1.64 -3.72 -3.18
N ARG A 389 1.65 -2.42 -2.84
CA ARG A 389 2.58 -1.86 -1.86
C ARG A 389 2.38 -2.43 -0.48
N ARG A 390 1.16 -2.57 0.01
CA ARG A 390 0.87 -3.13 1.34
C ARG A 390 1.25 -4.60 1.43
N THR A 391 0.98 -5.38 0.38
CA THR A 391 1.44 -6.78 0.31
C THR A 391 2.97 -6.86 0.37
N ASN A 392 3.67 -6.00 -0.39
CA ASN A 392 5.13 -5.92 -0.36
C ASN A 392 5.69 -5.42 1.00
N GLN A 393 5.05 -4.44 1.63
CA GLN A 393 5.43 -3.98 2.96
C GLN A 393 5.22 -5.07 4.02
N GLY A 394 4.15 -5.87 3.86
CA GLY A 394 3.81 -7.00 4.70
C GLY A 394 4.84 -8.12 4.63
N LEU A 395 5.18 -8.59 3.43
CA LEU A 395 6.19 -9.66 3.26
C LEU A 395 7.55 -9.25 3.87
N HIS A 396 7.91 -7.98 3.74
CA HIS A 396 9.15 -7.45 4.32
C HIS A 396 9.15 -7.38 5.85
N ARG A 397 8.02 -7.60 6.52
CA ARG A 397 8.01 -7.79 7.98
C ARG A 397 8.68 -9.10 8.39
N GLY A 398 8.54 -10.17 7.61
CA GLY A 398 9.17 -11.47 7.88
C GLY A 398 10.61 -11.58 7.38
N LEU A 399 10.96 -10.85 6.32
CA LEU A 399 12.28 -10.90 5.68
C LEU A 399 13.24 -9.83 6.24
N ARG A 400 13.51 -9.86 7.55
CA ARG A 400 14.35 -8.85 8.23
C ARG A 400 15.84 -9.16 8.26
N THR A 401 16.20 -10.43 8.13
CA THR A 401 17.59 -10.88 8.15
C THR A 401 17.95 -11.62 6.87
N PRO A 402 19.24 -11.65 6.47
CA PRO A 402 19.65 -12.35 5.25
C PRO A 402 19.32 -13.84 5.25
N ASN A 403 19.19 -14.45 6.42
CA ASN A 403 18.88 -15.87 6.61
C ASN A 403 17.43 -16.09 7.07
N ALA A 404 16.55 -15.09 6.93
CA ALA A 404 15.15 -15.24 7.29
C ALA A 404 14.47 -16.29 6.39
N HIS A 405 13.64 -17.13 7.00
CA HIS A 405 12.72 -18.02 6.30
C HIS A 405 11.31 -17.58 6.69
N CYS A 406 10.52 -17.15 5.72
CA CYS A 406 9.19 -16.62 5.96
C CYS A 406 8.17 -17.21 4.98
N THR A 407 7.02 -17.59 5.50
CA THR A 407 5.83 -17.93 4.71
C THR A 407 4.90 -16.71 4.65
N LEU A 408 4.54 -16.29 3.44
CA LEU A 408 3.48 -15.31 3.20
C LEU A 408 2.18 -16.05 2.88
N LEU A 409 1.23 -15.97 3.81
CA LEU A 409 -0.08 -16.61 3.72
C LEU A 409 -1.11 -15.60 3.21
N LEU A 410 -1.55 -15.75 1.95
CA LEU A 410 -2.56 -14.90 1.31
C LEU A 410 -3.92 -15.61 1.36
N LEU A 411 -4.80 -15.22 2.28
CA LEU A 411 -6.07 -15.94 2.50
C LEU A 411 -7.26 -15.42 1.67
N ASP A 412 -7.00 -14.46 0.79
CA ASP A 412 -7.99 -13.91 -0.13
C ASP A 412 -7.55 -14.22 -1.57
N PRO A 413 -8.33 -15.01 -2.33
CA PRO A 413 -7.95 -15.47 -3.67
C PRO A 413 -7.69 -14.31 -4.63
N ARG A 414 -8.27 -13.13 -4.38
CA ARG A 414 -8.02 -11.92 -5.17
C ARG A 414 -6.55 -11.46 -5.12
N SER A 415 -5.80 -11.86 -4.09
CA SER A 415 -4.36 -11.57 -3.96
C SER A 415 -3.52 -12.28 -5.02
N GLY A 416 -4.04 -13.34 -5.65
CA GLY A 416 -3.38 -14.10 -6.70
C GLY A 416 -3.60 -13.60 -8.13
N ARG A 417 -4.36 -12.51 -8.32
CA ARG A 417 -4.53 -11.88 -9.64
C ARG A 417 -3.18 -11.44 -10.20
N ASP A 418 -2.97 -11.59 -11.50
CA ASP A 418 -1.70 -11.29 -12.16
C ASP A 418 -1.14 -9.90 -11.80
N GLU A 419 -2.02 -8.90 -11.81
CA GLU A 419 -1.71 -7.51 -11.46
C GLU A 419 -1.21 -7.29 -10.01
N LEU A 420 -1.45 -8.23 -9.09
CA LEU A 420 -0.98 -8.17 -7.70
C LEU A 420 0.22 -9.08 -7.42
N ARG A 421 0.54 -10.01 -8.32
CA ARG A 421 1.70 -10.92 -8.20
C ARG A 421 3.02 -10.14 -8.16
N GLU A 422 3.07 -8.99 -8.83
CA GLU A 422 4.20 -8.05 -8.82
C GLU A 422 4.54 -7.50 -7.42
N ALA A 423 3.65 -7.64 -6.43
CA ALA A 423 3.97 -7.30 -5.05
C ALA A 423 5.12 -8.14 -4.51
N ILE A 424 5.35 -9.33 -5.08
CA ILE A 424 6.40 -10.24 -4.67
C ILE A 424 7.64 -10.00 -5.54
N PRO A 425 8.80 -9.66 -4.95
CA PRO A 425 10.02 -9.42 -5.71
C PRO A 425 10.41 -10.62 -6.57
N ALA A 426 10.82 -10.36 -7.82
CA ALA A 426 11.19 -11.38 -8.81
C ALA A 426 12.31 -12.35 -8.36
N ARG A 427 13.10 -11.97 -7.34
CA ARG A 427 14.10 -12.87 -6.72
C ARG A 427 13.48 -14.08 -6.02
N PHE A 428 12.20 -14.03 -5.65
CA PHE A 428 11.48 -15.15 -5.06
C PHE A 428 10.79 -15.94 -6.17
N LYS A 429 11.17 -17.22 -6.33
CA LYS A 429 10.55 -18.12 -7.29
C LYS A 429 9.24 -18.65 -6.72
N VAL A 430 8.16 -17.90 -6.93
CA VAL A 430 6.81 -18.29 -6.48
C VAL A 430 6.08 -18.99 -7.62
N SER A 431 5.62 -20.21 -7.38
CA SER A 431 4.64 -20.86 -8.25
C SER A 431 3.27 -20.31 -7.91
N TRP A 432 2.64 -19.59 -8.83
CA TRP A 432 1.27 -19.08 -8.67
C TRP A 432 0.21 -20.05 -9.18
N GLU A 433 0.65 -21.07 -9.91
CA GLU A 433 -0.20 -22.11 -10.49
C GLU A 433 -0.22 -23.29 -9.52
N PHE A 434 -1.38 -23.51 -8.90
CA PHE A 434 -1.69 -24.69 -8.11
C PHE A 434 -2.87 -25.38 -8.76
N PHE A 435 -2.66 -26.60 -9.26
CA PHE A 435 -3.71 -27.45 -9.79
C PHE A 435 -4.12 -28.42 -8.69
N GLU A 436 -5.19 -28.12 -7.96
CA GLU A 436 -5.84 -29.13 -7.12
C GLU A 436 -6.72 -30.02 -8.00
N GLU A 437 -6.21 -31.18 -8.42
CA GLU A 437 -7.05 -32.22 -9.00
C GLU A 437 -8.04 -32.71 -7.93
N GLY A 438 -9.31 -32.31 -8.07
CA GLY A 438 -10.41 -32.83 -7.23
C GLY A 438 -11.11 -31.82 -6.31
N SER A 439 -10.92 -30.51 -6.48
CA SER A 439 -11.60 -29.51 -5.63
C SER A 439 -13.14 -29.63 -5.69
N LEU A 440 -13.78 -29.45 -4.53
CA LEU A 440 -15.23 -29.52 -4.38
C LEU A 440 -15.93 -28.47 -5.26
N VAL A 441 -15.31 -27.31 -5.48
CA VAL A 441 -15.85 -26.20 -6.28
C VAL A 441 -15.96 -26.59 -7.76
N VAL A 442 -14.95 -27.27 -8.32
CA VAL A 442 -15.00 -27.79 -9.69
C VAL A 442 -16.05 -28.90 -9.80
N ARG A 443 -16.19 -29.78 -8.79
CA ARG A 443 -17.23 -30.80 -8.76
C ARG A 443 -18.64 -30.21 -8.67
N THR A 444 -18.87 -29.20 -7.84
CA THR A 444 -20.19 -28.58 -7.67
C THR A 444 -20.58 -27.78 -8.91
N HIS A 445 -19.65 -27.03 -9.51
CA HIS A 445 -19.90 -26.30 -10.75
C HIS A 445 -20.21 -27.27 -11.92
N LEU A 446 -19.44 -28.36 -12.06
CA LEU A 446 -19.70 -29.39 -13.07
C LEU A 446 -21.03 -30.16 -12.83
N VAL A 447 -21.49 -30.27 -11.59
CA VAL A 447 -22.76 -30.94 -11.23
C VAL A 447 -23.97 -30.02 -11.48
N GLU A 448 -23.86 -28.74 -11.15
CA GLU A 448 -24.90 -27.73 -11.44
C GLU A 448 -25.06 -27.49 -12.95
N GLU A 449 -23.98 -27.50 -13.71
CA GLU A 449 -24.00 -27.40 -15.17
C GLU A 449 -24.56 -28.69 -15.82
N LYS A 450 -24.20 -29.87 -15.30
CA LYS A 450 -24.76 -31.17 -15.75
C LYS A 450 -26.26 -31.30 -15.52
N THR A 451 -26.79 -30.79 -14.40
CA THR A 451 -28.22 -30.93 -14.04
C THR A 451 -29.14 -30.01 -14.85
N ARG A 452 -28.69 -28.80 -15.23
CA ARG A 452 -29.44 -27.91 -16.15
C ARG A 452 -29.35 -28.34 -17.63
N SER A 453 -28.26 -28.99 -18.04
CA SER A 453 -27.98 -29.33 -19.44
C SER A 453 -28.54 -30.70 -19.90
N ALA A 454 -28.79 -31.64 -18.98
CA ALA A 454 -29.17 -33.01 -19.34
C ALA A 454 -30.53 -33.15 -20.08
N ALA A 455 -31.54 -32.36 -19.70
CA ALA A 455 -32.86 -32.40 -20.34
C ALA A 455 -32.86 -31.79 -21.75
N LEU A 456 -32.19 -30.64 -21.92
CA LEU A 456 -31.98 -30.00 -23.23
C LEU A 456 -31.15 -30.92 -24.13
N ARG A 457 -30.08 -31.52 -23.60
CA ARG A 457 -29.23 -32.46 -24.33
C ARG A 457 -30.00 -33.67 -24.83
N SER A 458 -30.83 -34.27 -23.97
CA SER A 458 -31.65 -35.43 -24.34
C SER A 458 -32.69 -35.07 -25.41
N ALA A 459 -33.33 -33.90 -25.29
CA ALA A 459 -34.31 -33.41 -26.26
C ALA A 459 -33.67 -33.07 -27.62
N ALA A 460 -32.53 -32.39 -27.63
CA ALA A 460 -31.82 -31.99 -28.85
C ALA A 460 -31.22 -33.21 -29.58
N LEU A 461 -30.68 -34.20 -28.86
CA LEU A 461 -30.21 -35.45 -29.47
C LEU A 461 -31.36 -36.22 -30.14
N LYS A 462 -32.54 -36.25 -29.50
CA LYS A 462 -33.74 -36.87 -30.07
C LYS A 462 -34.26 -36.11 -31.30
N TYR A 463 -34.25 -34.77 -31.25
CA TYR A 463 -34.75 -33.92 -32.34
C TYR A 463 -33.82 -33.95 -33.57
N HIS A 464 -32.51 -33.89 -33.36
CA HIS A 464 -31.49 -33.82 -34.44
C HIS A 464 -30.94 -35.20 -34.87
N GLY A 465 -31.52 -36.28 -34.37
CA GLY A 465 -31.28 -37.64 -34.86
C GLY A 465 -29.94 -38.26 -34.47
N CYS A 466 -29.37 -37.89 -33.30
CA CYS A 466 -28.14 -38.47 -32.75
C CYS A 466 -26.96 -38.53 -33.76
N LYS A 467 -26.77 -37.49 -34.55
CA LYS A 467 -25.65 -37.35 -35.49
C LYS A 467 -25.03 -35.96 -35.39
N CYS A 468 -23.75 -35.86 -35.67
CA CYS A 468 -23.10 -34.56 -35.81
C CYS A 468 -23.64 -33.84 -37.06
N ALA A 469 -23.94 -32.55 -36.94
CA ALA A 469 -24.45 -31.72 -38.03
C ALA A 469 -23.36 -31.21 -39.00
N HIS A 470 -22.07 -31.41 -38.70
CA HIS A 470 -20.99 -30.98 -39.58
C HIS A 470 -20.92 -31.88 -40.82
N GLU A 471 -20.79 -31.26 -42.00
CA GLU A 471 -20.70 -31.98 -43.27
C GLU A 471 -19.53 -32.98 -43.23
N ASN A 472 -19.77 -34.20 -43.72
CA ASN A 472 -18.81 -35.31 -43.73
C ASN A 472 -18.40 -35.89 -42.36
N CYS A 473 -19.06 -35.51 -41.25
CA CYS A 473 -18.85 -36.14 -39.96
C CYS A 473 -19.66 -37.44 -39.82
N THR A 474 -18.99 -38.56 -39.53
CA THR A 474 -19.63 -39.88 -39.38
C THR A 474 -19.96 -40.25 -37.93
N VAL A 475 -19.74 -39.35 -36.97
CA VAL A 475 -19.96 -39.62 -35.55
C VAL A 475 -21.46 -39.66 -35.22
N THR A 476 -21.92 -40.83 -34.79
CA THR A 476 -23.30 -41.09 -34.35
C THR A 476 -23.40 -41.63 -32.92
N ALA A 477 -22.26 -41.99 -32.31
CA ALA A 477 -22.24 -42.49 -30.95
C ALA A 477 -22.60 -41.38 -29.96
N ILE A 478 -23.68 -41.56 -29.21
CA ILE A 478 -24.29 -40.55 -28.32
C ILE A 478 -23.29 -39.94 -27.32
N HIS A 479 -22.35 -40.75 -26.80
CA HIS A 479 -21.33 -40.31 -25.84
C HIS A 479 -20.23 -39.41 -26.45
N LEU A 480 -20.15 -39.35 -27.79
CA LEU A 480 -19.23 -38.50 -28.55
C LEU A 480 -19.89 -37.25 -29.12
N LEU A 481 -21.19 -37.07 -28.88
CA LEU A 481 -21.96 -35.91 -29.33
C LEU A 481 -22.17 -34.93 -28.17
N ASP A 482 -22.32 -33.65 -28.49
CA ASP A 482 -22.70 -32.58 -27.58
C ASP A 482 -23.62 -31.57 -28.25
N VAL A 483 -24.25 -30.72 -27.44
CA VAL A 483 -25.21 -29.73 -27.92
C VAL A 483 -24.60 -28.34 -27.87
N HIS A 484 -24.36 -27.77 -29.05
CA HIS A 484 -23.83 -26.43 -29.23
C HIS A 484 -24.97 -25.42 -29.37
N HIS A 485 -24.83 -24.23 -28.77
CA HIS A 485 -25.77 -23.14 -29.00
C HIS A 485 -25.27 -22.27 -30.15
N ILE A 486 -26.12 -22.06 -31.17
CA ILE A 486 -25.78 -21.24 -32.35
C ILE A 486 -25.52 -19.78 -31.96
N LYS A 487 -26.15 -19.32 -30.88
CA LYS A 487 -25.89 -17.99 -30.27
C LYS A 487 -25.37 -18.15 -28.84
N PRO A 488 -24.37 -17.36 -28.40
CA PRO A 488 -23.77 -17.53 -27.09
C PRO A 488 -24.77 -17.23 -25.96
N ILE A 489 -24.68 -17.98 -24.86
CA ILE A 489 -25.54 -17.80 -23.67
C ILE A 489 -25.14 -16.53 -22.89
N ALA A 490 -23.94 -16.01 -23.12
CA ALA A 490 -23.42 -14.80 -22.47
C ALA A 490 -24.22 -13.51 -22.76
N LEU A 491 -25.14 -13.52 -23.72
CA LEU A 491 -25.99 -12.37 -24.10
C LEU A 491 -27.28 -12.23 -23.25
N GLY A 492 -27.41 -12.95 -22.14
CA GLY A 492 -28.49 -12.80 -21.16
C GLY A 492 -29.51 -13.94 -21.13
N ALA A 493 -30.45 -13.88 -20.19
CA ALA A 493 -31.46 -14.91 -19.97
C ALA A 493 -32.49 -14.93 -21.12
N ARG A 494 -32.63 -16.07 -21.81
CA ARG A 494 -33.60 -16.28 -22.89
C ARG A 494 -34.17 -17.70 -22.87
N LYS A 495 -35.32 -17.91 -23.53
CA LYS A 495 -35.87 -19.25 -23.79
C LYS A 495 -35.15 -19.85 -24.99
N THR A 496 -34.45 -20.96 -24.81
CA THR A 496 -33.78 -21.72 -25.88
C THR A 496 -34.79 -22.66 -26.55
N THR A 497 -34.87 -22.62 -27.88
CA THR A 497 -35.64 -23.55 -28.72
C THR A 497 -34.73 -24.59 -29.39
N MET A 498 -35.29 -25.62 -30.03
CA MET A 498 -34.47 -26.64 -30.73
C MET A 498 -33.75 -26.11 -31.97
N ASP A 499 -34.19 -24.97 -32.51
CA ASP A 499 -33.56 -24.26 -33.62
C ASP A 499 -32.39 -23.38 -33.15
N ASP A 500 -32.27 -23.11 -31.84
CA ASP A 500 -31.16 -22.36 -31.25
C ASP A 500 -29.93 -23.24 -30.96
N VAL A 501 -30.06 -24.55 -31.16
CA VAL A 501 -29.03 -25.54 -30.81
C VAL A 501 -28.78 -26.53 -31.93
N VAL A 502 -27.54 -27.02 -32.00
CA VAL A 502 -27.08 -27.99 -32.99
C VAL A 502 -26.30 -29.09 -32.30
N VAL A 503 -26.43 -30.33 -32.79
CA VAL A 503 -25.68 -31.48 -32.29
C VAL A 503 -24.35 -31.60 -33.03
N LEU A 504 -23.23 -31.55 -32.32
CA LEU A 504 -21.88 -31.68 -32.88
C LEU A 504 -21.10 -32.77 -32.17
N CYS A 505 -20.14 -33.41 -32.84
CA CYS A 505 -19.19 -34.26 -32.13
C CYS A 505 -18.21 -33.41 -31.31
N LYS A 506 -17.53 -34.01 -30.33
CA LYS A 506 -16.59 -33.29 -29.44
C LYS A 506 -15.58 -32.41 -30.19
N ASN A 507 -15.05 -32.88 -31.33
CA ASN A 507 -14.08 -32.13 -32.12
C ASN A 507 -14.71 -30.93 -32.84
N HIS A 508 -15.82 -31.13 -33.55
CA HIS A 508 -16.53 -30.03 -34.23
C HIS A 508 -17.19 -29.05 -33.23
N HIS A 509 -17.56 -29.53 -32.05
CA HIS A 509 -18.06 -28.69 -30.96
C HIS A 509 -16.96 -27.73 -30.46
N ALA A 510 -15.74 -28.24 -30.28
CA ALA A 510 -14.59 -27.42 -29.91
C ALA A 510 -14.25 -26.39 -31.00
N GLU A 511 -14.27 -26.81 -32.28
CA GLU A 511 -14.04 -25.92 -33.43
C GLU A 511 -15.10 -24.82 -33.53
N ALA A 512 -16.39 -25.14 -33.31
CA ALA A 512 -17.47 -24.15 -33.31
C ALA A 512 -17.29 -23.08 -32.22
N HIS A 513 -16.84 -23.46 -31.03
CA HIS A 513 -16.50 -22.49 -29.97
C HIS A 513 -15.29 -21.64 -30.32
N HIS A 514 -14.29 -22.20 -31.00
CA HIS A 514 -13.14 -21.45 -31.48
C HIS A 514 -13.55 -20.40 -32.53
N GLN A 515 -14.35 -20.79 -33.52
CA GLN A 515 -14.86 -19.88 -34.56
C GLN A 515 -15.74 -18.76 -33.98
N MET A 516 -16.60 -19.10 -33.02
CA MET A 516 -17.45 -18.11 -32.33
C MET A 516 -16.61 -17.05 -31.60
N ARG A 517 -15.53 -17.44 -30.91
CA ARG A 517 -14.60 -16.50 -30.26
C ARG A 517 -13.88 -15.60 -31.26
N MET A 518 -13.49 -16.13 -32.41
CA MET A 518 -12.86 -15.34 -33.48
C MET A 518 -13.85 -14.34 -34.11
N ALA A 519 -15.12 -14.73 -34.26
CA ALA A 519 -16.17 -13.85 -34.79
C ALA A 519 -16.51 -12.68 -33.84
N ASP A 520 -16.57 -12.94 -32.53
CA ASP A 520 -16.78 -11.89 -31.52
C ASP A 520 -15.63 -10.86 -31.53
N LEU A 521 -14.38 -11.31 -31.66
CA LEU A 521 -13.20 -10.42 -31.76
C LEU A 521 -13.20 -9.55 -33.04
N SER A 522 -13.78 -10.04 -34.14
CA SER A 522 -13.88 -9.28 -35.39
C SER A 522 -14.98 -8.21 -35.39
N ASN A 523 -15.96 -8.31 -34.50
CA ASN A 523 -17.07 -7.35 -34.39
C ASN A 523 -16.78 -6.15 -33.48
N GLU A 524 -15.70 -6.17 -32.68
CA GLU A 524 -15.30 -5.02 -31.84
C GLU A 524 -14.63 -3.88 -32.63
N ASP A 525 -14.21 -4.10 -33.88
CA ASP A 525 -13.51 -3.12 -34.72
C ASP A 525 -14.42 -2.35 -35.71
N SER A 526 -15.74 -2.46 -35.61
CA SER A 526 -16.67 -1.69 -36.45
C SER A 526 -17.28 -0.51 -35.66
N PRO A 527 -17.09 0.76 -36.09
CA PRO A 527 -17.60 1.90 -35.34
C PRO A 527 -19.12 1.91 -35.37
N ALA A 528 -19.75 1.72 -34.21
CA ALA A 528 -21.20 1.74 -34.09
C ALA A 528 -21.75 3.15 -34.36
N SER A 529 -22.40 3.29 -35.52
CA SER A 529 -23.36 4.32 -35.83
C SER A 529 -24.71 3.99 -35.18
N HIS A 530 -25.06 4.72 -34.11
CA HIS A 530 -26.35 5.40 -33.85
C HIS A 530 -26.52 5.73 -32.36
#